data_AF-A0A7L0DSZ4-F1
#
_entry.id   AF-A0A7L0DSZ4-F1
#
_cell.length_a   1.000
_cell.length_b   1.000
_cell.length_c   1.000
_cell.angle_alpha   90.00
_cell.angle_beta   90.00
_cell.angle_gamma   90.00
#
_symmetry.space_group_name_H-M   'P 1'
#
loop_
_entity.id
_entity.type
_entity.pdbx_description
1 polymer ?
#
loop_
_entity_poly.entity_id
_entity_poly.type
_entity_poly.pdbx_seq_one_letter_code
_entity_poly.pdbx_strand_id
1 'polypeptide(L)'
;MGGSESSQGGRKVSFGLDERQQVRVLQGIRLSEDVVNRMKESPQSKRDNQRWPPSSNGTAPSSPAAEGKPTSPTGTVSLIRFSHCFEIIRCCAATGCYIQEQALVQEELLRLAKREREAASEAFSTALQWERSNTNEERQRVAQLVSSKKPWCVSLQD
;
A
#
# COMPACT_ATOMS: atom_id res chain seq x y z
N MET A 1 -8.26 24.51 -38.27
CA MET A 1 -7.21 24.08 -37.32
C MET A 1 -7.08 22.58 -37.44
N GLY A 2 -5.92 22.07 -37.83
CA GLY A 2 -5.72 20.63 -38.09
C GLY A 2 -4.23 20.32 -38.05
N GLY A 3 -3.66 20.32 -36.86
CA GLY A 3 -2.27 19.96 -36.63
C GLY A 3 -2.19 18.57 -36.04
N SER A 4 -1.56 17.64 -36.76
CA SER A 4 -0.85 16.51 -36.17
C SER A 4 0.14 15.94 -37.18
N GLU A 5 1.06 16.79 -37.61
CA GLU A 5 2.39 16.38 -38.03
C GLU A 5 3.15 15.87 -36.79
N SER A 6 3.08 14.57 -36.52
CA SER A 6 4.00 13.92 -35.58
C SER A 6 4.17 12.46 -35.96
N SER A 7 4.63 12.23 -37.19
CA SER A 7 5.15 10.93 -37.63
C SER A 7 6.49 11.13 -38.32
N GLN A 8 7.39 11.89 -37.70
CA GLN A 8 8.79 11.96 -38.13
C GLN A 8 9.64 11.08 -37.21
N GLY A 9 9.53 9.78 -37.44
CA GLY A 9 10.27 8.74 -36.71
C GLY A 9 9.44 7.47 -36.70
N GLY A 10 9.93 6.38 -37.31
CA GLY A 10 9.22 5.10 -37.50
C GLY A 10 8.86 4.32 -36.23
N ARG A 11 8.64 5.02 -35.11
CA ARG A 11 8.16 4.50 -33.84
C ARG A 11 6.65 4.31 -33.94
N LYS A 12 6.21 3.06 -34.00
CA LYS A 12 4.78 2.71 -33.96
C LYS A 12 4.28 2.81 -32.53
N VAL A 13 3.13 3.46 -32.33
CA VAL A 13 2.41 3.54 -31.06
C VAL A 13 1.03 2.91 -31.23
N SER A 14 0.52 2.29 -30.17
CA SER A 14 -0.84 1.71 -30.17
C SER A 14 -1.76 2.61 -29.34
N PHE A 15 -3.01 2.75 -29.76
CA PHE A 15 -4.03 3.53 -29.06
C PHE A 15 -5.12 2.61 -28.50
N GLY A 16 -5.70 2.97 -27.35
CA GLY A 16 -6.82 2.24 -26.73
C GLY A 16 -7.69 3.16 -25.88
N LEU A 17 -8.90 2.71 -25.53
CA LEU A 17 -9.84 3.48 -24.70
C LEU A 17 -9.65 3.19 -23.21
N ASP A 18 -9.81 4.21 -22.37
CA ASP A 18 -9.84 4.09 -20.91
C ASP A 18 -11.23 3.95 -20.31
N GLU A 19 -11.30 3.86 -18.98
CA GLU A 19 -12.54 3.72 -18.20
C GLU A 19 -13.53 4.87 -18.42
N ARG A 20 -13.03 6.02 -18.92
CA ARG A 20 -13.83 7.21 -19.25
C ARG A 20 -14.10 7.30 -20.75
N GLN A 21 -13.83 6.23 -21.50
CA GLN A 21 -13.94 6.13 -22.95
C GLN A 21 -13.07 7.17 -23.69
N GLN A 22 -11.95 7.60 -23.09
CA GLN A 22 -11.00 8.50 -23.70
C GLN A 22 -9.87 7.73 -24.38
N VAL A 23 -9.38 8.24 -25.51
CA VAL A 23 -8.25 7.64 -26.24
C VAL A 23 -6.95 7.89 -25.47
N ARG A 24 -6.25 6.82 -25.13
CA ARG A 24 -4.91 6.86 -24.53
C ARG A 24 -3.91 6.07 -25.37
N VAL A 25 -2.63 6.40 -25.21
CA VAL A 25 -1.53 5.62 -25.79
C VAL A 25 -1.29 4.39 -24.92
N LEU A 26 -1.23 3.21 -25.55
CA LEU A 26 -0.91 1.95 -24.90
C LEU A 26 0.60 1.71 -24.92
N GLN A 27 1.17 1.46 -23.75
CA GLN A 27 2.58 1.08 -23.61
C GLN A 27 2.74 -0.41 -23.97
N GLY A 28 3.49 -0.67 -25.04
CA GLY A 28 3.87 -2.02 -25.44
C GLY A 28 5.30 -2.36 -25.05
N ILE A 29 5.61 -3.66 -24.96
CA ILE A 29 6.98 -4.17 -24.78
C ILE A 29 7.56 -4.49 -26.16
N ARG A 30 8.77 -3.98 -26.45
CA ARG A 30 9.48 -4.34 -27.68
C ARG A 30 10.16 -5.68 -27.50
N LEU A 31 9.80 -6.66 -28.32
CA LEU A 31 10.50 -7.94 -28.37
C LEU A 31 11.87 -7.75 -29.01
N SER A 32 12.83 -8.57 -28.59
CA SER A 32 14.14 -8.64 -29.25
C SER A 32 14.00 -9.29 -30.62
N GLU A 33 14.91 -8.93 -31.52
CA GLU A 33 14.94 -9.47 -32.89
C GLU A 33 15.00 -11.00 -32.91
N ASP A 34 15.75 -11.61 -31.98
CA ASP A 34 15.82 -13.07 -31.80
C ASP A 34 14.45 -13.68 -31.47
N VAL A 35 13.70 -13.10 -30.53
CA VAL A 35 12.37 -13.60 -30.14
C VAL A 35 11.39 -13.41 -31.29
N VAL A 36 11.47 -12.30 -32.03
CA VAL A 36 10.66 -12.05 -33.22
C VAL A 36 10.97 -13.05 -34.33
N ASN A 37 12.24 -13.31 -34.60
CA ASN A 37 12.67 -14.27 -35.62
C ASN A 37 12.26 -15.68 -35.27
N ARG A 38 12.44 -16.11 -34.01
CA ARG A 38 11.92 -17.40 -33.54
C ARG A 38 10.41 -17.54 -33.65
N MET A 39 9.65 -16.46 -33.39
CA MET A 39 8.19 -16.47 -33.56
C MET A 39 7.78 -16.51 -35.04
N LYS A 40 8.53 -15.83 -35.91
CA LYS A 40 8.36 -15.93 -37.37
C LYS A 40 8.73 -17.32 -37.90
N GLU A 41 9.77 -17.93 -37.35
CA GLU A 41 10.32 -19.25 -37.72
C GLU A 41 9.59 -20.42 -37.02
N SER A 42 8.26 -20.34 -36.92
CA SER A 42 7.45 -21.49 -36.49
C SER A 42 7.86 -22.77 -37.25
N PRO A 43 7.87 -23.95 -36.60
CA PRO A 43 8.91 -24.98 -36.76
C PRO A 43 8.80 -25.78 -38.07
N GLN A 44 9.11 -25.16 -39.20
CA GLN A 44 9.19 -25.83 -40.50
C GLN A 44 10.55 -25.68 -41.19
N SER A 45 11.47 -24.83 -40.73
CA SER A 45 12.83 -24.76 -41.28
C SER A 45 13.77 -25.75 -40.58
N LYS A 46 13.77 -26.97 -41.13
CA LYS A 46 14.76 -28.01 -40.89
C LYS A 46 16.20 -27.53 -41.18
N ARG A 47 17.13 -28.02 -40.33
CA ARG A 47 18.57 -28.33 -40.52
C ARG A 47 19.63 -27.25 -40.22
N ASP A 48 20.59 -27.69 -39.39
CA ASP A 48 22.02 -27.31 -39.26
C ASP A 48 22.33 -25.86 -38.82
N ASN A 49 23.27 -25.54 -37.91
CA ASN A 49 24.42 -26.27 -37.40
C ASN A 49 24.95 -25.62 -36.10
N GLN A 50 25.74 -26.41 -35.35
CA GLN A 50 26.20 -26.19 -33.97
C GLN A 50 27.37 -25.18 -33.82
N ARG A 51 27.44 -24.44 -32.69
CA ARG A 51 28.70 -23.87 -32.16
C ARG A 51 28.64 -23.58 -30.64
N TRP A 52 29.39 -24.36 -29.87
CA TRP A 52 29.92 -24.04 -28.52
C TRP A 52 31.33 -24.63 -28.39
N PRO A 53 32.32 -23.99 -27.73
CA PRO A 53 33.62 -24.60 -27.41
C PRO A 53 33.73 -25.05 -25.92
N PRO A 54 34.56 -26.07 -25.58
CA PRO A 54 34.72 -26.59 -24.22
C PRO A 54 35.96 -26.03 -23.48
N SER A 55 35.99 -26.23 -22.15
CA SER A 55 37.02 -25.78 -21.19
C SER A 55 37.72 -26.97 -20.48
N SER A 56 39.01 -26.79 -20.17
CA SER A 56 39.85 -27.39 -19.10
C SER A 56 40.75 -28.63 -19.33
N ASN A 57 42.04 -28.45 -18.97
CA ASN A 57 43.22 -29.28 -18.62
C ASN A 57 43.31 -30.82 -18.84
N GLY A 58 44.51 -31.26 -19.27
CA GLY A 58 45.05 -32.62 -18.99
C GLY A 58 45.98 -33.20 -20.07
N THR A 59 47.24 -33.50 -19.72
CA THR A 59 48.24 -34.20 -20.55
C THR A 59 47.85 -35.67 -20.82
N ALA A 60 47.51 -35.98 -22.09
CA ALA A 60 47.73 -37.17 -22.96
C ALA A 60 47.65 -38.63 -22.42
N PRO A 61 47.51 -39.67 -23.29
CA PRO A 61 46.82 -39.74 -24.59
C PRO A 61 45.97 -41.03 -24.79
N SER A 62 44.97 -40.98 -25.67
CA SER A 62 44.64 -42.01 -26.68
C SER A 62 43.24 -41.77 -27.27
N SER A 63 43.14 -41.85 -28.59
CA SER A 63 41.89 -41.91 -29.36
C SER A 63 41.73 -43.36 -29.88
N PRO A 64 40.67 -43.74 -30.63
CA PRO A 64 39.43 -43.03 -30.98
C PRO A 64 38.15 -43.89 -30.78
N ALA A 65 36.97 -43.27 -30.87
CA ALA A 65 35.81 -43.71 -31.67
C ALA A 65 34.44 -43.46 -31.01
N ALA A 66 33.54 -42.93 -31.86
CA ALA A 66 32.09 -43.09 -31.92
C ALA A 66 31.19 -42.34 -30.91
N GLU A 67 30.33 -41.49 -31.51
CA GLU A 67 28.93 -41.19 -31.15
C GLU A 67 28.66 -40.56 -29.76
N GLY A 68 28.01 -39.41 -29.58
CA GLY A 68 26.99 -38.74 -30.36
C GLY A 68 25.95 -38.20 -29.37
N LYS A 69 25.55 -36.93 -29.55
CA LYS A 69 24.30 -36.28 -29.07
C LYS A 69 24.37 -35.32 -27.86
N PRO A 70 23.97 -34.05 -28.08
CA PRO A 70 23.75 -33.05 -27.03
C PRO A 70 22.25 -32.86 -26.70
N THR A 71 22.01 -32.23 -25.54
CA THR A 71 20.79 -31.51 -25.09
C THR A 71 19.59 -32.28 -24.50
N SER A 72 19.27 -31.95 -23.25
CA SER A 72 17.89 -31.81 -22.76
C SER A 72 17.74 -30.43 -22.08
N PRO A 73 16.71 -29.62 -22.40
CA PRO A 73 16.50 -28.30 -21.81
C PRO A 73 15.48 -28.40 -20.67
N THR A 74 15.95 -28.60 -19.43
CA THR A 74 15.09 -28.53 -18.24
C THR A 74 15.44 -27.28 -17.45
N GLY A 75 15.00 -26.12 -17.93
CA GLY A 75 15.26 -24.83 -17.24
C GLY A 75 14.07 -23.88 -17.16
N THR A 76 13.11 -23.95 -18.08
CA THR A 76 12.14 -22.84 -18.27
C THR A 76 10.87 -22.98 -17.43
N VAL A 77 10.49 -24.19 -17.02
CA VAL A 77 9.27 -24.41 -16.21
C VAL A 77 9.45 -23.96 -14.75
N SER A 78 10.71 -23.86 -14.28
CA SER A 78 11.00 -23.45 -12.90
C SER A 78 10.88 -21.93 -12.71
N LEU A 79 11.26 -21.14 -13.72
CA LEU A 79 11.32 -19.67 -13.59
C LEU A 79 9.93 -19.01 -13.52
N ILE A 80 8.95 -19.53 -14.25
CA ILE A 80 7.57 -19.00 -14.25
C ILE A 80 6.88 -19.30 -12.91
N ARG A 81 7.07 -20.52 -12.38
CA ARG A 81 6.55 -20.91 -11.05
C ARG A 81 7.20 -20.11 -9.94
N PHE A 82 8.52 -19.86 -10.02
CA PHE A 82 9.24 -18.99 -9.08
C PHE A 82 8.65 -17.57 -9.15
N SER A 83 8.55 -16.97 -10.35
CA SER A 83 8.05 -15.61 -10.52
C SER A 83 6.63 -15.39 -9.95
N HIS A 84 5.72 -16.34 -10.14
CA HIS A 84 4.37 -16.23 -9.61
C HIS A 84 4.33 -16.43 -8.09
N CYS A 85 5.19 -17.29 -7.53
CA CYS A 85 5.35 -17.41 -6.09
C CYS A 85 5.90 -16.13 -5.45
N PHE A 86 6.86 -15.43 -6.09
CA PHE A 86 7.38 -14.16 -5.60
C PHE A 86 6.31 -13.06 -5.58
N GLU A 87 5.50 -12.92 -6.63
CA GLU A 87 4.39 -11.95 -6.64
C GLU A 87 3.29 -12.28 -5.61
N ILE A 88 2.96 -13.57 -5.43
CA ILE A 88 2.01 -13.99 -4.38
C ILE A 88 2.55 -13.65 -2.99
N ILE A 89 3.81 -13.96 -2.69
CA ILE A 89 4.43 -13.64 -1.39
C ILE A 89 4.45 -12.14 -1.17
N ARG A 90 4.79 -11.35 -2.20
CA ARG A 90 4.84 -9.89 -2.12
C ARG A 90 3.45 -9.28 -1.92
N CYS A 91 2.43 -9.79 -2.62
CA CYS A 91 1.04 -9.40 -2.42
C CYS A 91 0.53 -9.79 -1.03
N CYS A 92 0.75 -11.03 -0.59
CA CYS A 92 0.36 -11.49 0.75
C CYS A 92 1.04 -10.68 1.85
N ALA A 93 2.33 -10.35 1.71
CA ALA A 93 3.04 -9.48 2.64
C ALA A 93 2.45 -8.06 2.65
N ALA A 94 2.17 -7.48 1.49
CA ALA A 94 1.55 -6.17 1.39
C ALA A 94 0.14 -6.12 1.99
N THR A 95 -0.69 -7.16 1.75
CA THR A 95 -2.01 -7.29 2.36
C THR A 95 -1.92 -7.50 3.87
N GLY A 96 -0.94 -8.28 4.34
CA GLY A 96 -0.66 -8.47 5.76
C GLY A 96 -0.29 -7.16 6.47
N CYS A 97 0.60 -6.36 5.86
CA CYS A 97 0.95 -5.03 6.37
C CYS A 97 -0.27 -4.10 6.39
N TYR A 98 -1.08 -4.08 5.33
CA TYR A 98 -2.30 -3.25 5.31
C TYR A 98 -3.26 -3.61 6.44
N ILE A 99 -3.50 -4.91 6.70
CA ILE A 99 -4.37 -5.36 7.80
C ILE A 99 -3.80 -4.93 9.16
N GLN A 100 -2.49 -5.05 9.35
CA GLN A 100 -1.82 -4.61 10.58
C GLN A 100 -1.97 -3.10 10.81
N GLU A 101 -1.71 -2.29 9.78
CA GLU A 101 -1.90 -0.84 9.85
C GLU A 101 -3.35 -0.47 10.17
N GLN A 102 -4.33 -1.15 9.56
CA GLN A 102 -5.75 -0.96 9.88
C GLN A 102 -6.06 -1.27 11.36
N ALA A 103 -5.46 -2.32 11.92
CA ALA A 103 -5.62 -2.66 13.34
C ALA A 103 -5.04 -1.58 14.27
N LEU A 104 -3.86 -1.05 13.95
CA LEU A 104 -3.25 0.05 14.69
C LEU A 104 -4.09 1.33 14.63
N VAL A 105 -4.64 1.67 13.46
CA VAL A 105 -5.55 2.81 13.31
C VAL A 105 -6.79 2.65 14.19
N GLN A 106 -7.41 1.45 14.22
CA GLN A 106 -8.56 1.19 15.07
C GLN A 106 -8.24 1.28 16.57
N GLU A 107 -7.08 0.75 16.99
CA GLU A 107 -6.60 0.84 18.37
C GLU A 107 -6.36 2.29 18.78
N GLU A 108 -5.71 3.09 17.93
CA GLU A 108 -5.46 4.50 18.18
C GLU A 108 -6.76 5.29 18.30
N LEU A 109 -7.73 5.07 17.41
CA LEU A 109 -9.05 5.69 17.50
C LEU A 109 -9.78 5.35 18.80
N LEU A 110 -9.76 4.07 19.21
CA LEU A 110 -10.35 3.63 20.47
C LEU A 110 -9.67 4.30 21.67
N ARG A 111 -8.35 4.38 21.65
CA ARG A 111 -7.54 5.01 22.70
C ARG A 111 -7.82 6.50 22.81
N LEU A 112 -7.96 7.20 21.69
CA LEU A 112 -8.36 8.61 21.67
C LEU A 112 -9.78 8.80 22.21
N ALA A 113 -10.76 8.01 21.75
CA ALA A 113 -12.14 8.11 22.20
C ALA A 113 -12.28 7.87 23.71
N LYS A 114 -11.51 6.93 24.27
CA LYS A 114 -11.45 6.70 25.71
C LYS A 114 -10.94 7.93 26.47
N ARG A 115 -9.79 8.49 26.03
CA ARG A 115 -9.20 9.68 26.65
C ARG A 115 -10.13 10.89 26.56
N GLU A 116 -10.82 11.07 25.43
CA GLU A 116 -11.78 12.15 25.24
C GLU A 116 -12.97 12.02 26.21
N ARG A 117 -13.53 10.82 26.36
CA ARG A 117 -14.60 10.56 27.34
C ARG A 117 -14.15 10.84 28.77
N GLU A 118 -12.95 10.40 29.14
CA GLU A 118 -12.37 10.65 30.47
C GLU A 118 -12.19 12.16 30.69
N ALA A 119 -11.55 12.87 29.76
CA ALA A 119 -11.37 14.32 29.85
C ALA A 119 -12.70 15.08 29.92
N ALA A 120 -13.70 14.69 29.13
CA ALA A 120 -15.04 15.28 29.18
C ALA A 120 -15.73 14.99 30.54
N SER A 121 -15.58 13.79 31.08
CA SER A 121 -16.15 13.43 32.38
C SER A 121 -15.48 14.17 33.54
N GLU A 122 -14.18 14.41 33.48
CA GLU A 122 -13.45 15.19 34.49
C GLU A 122 -13.75 16.69 34.39
N ALA A 123 -13.89 17.22 33.18
CA ALA A 123 -14.35 18.59 32.99
C ALA A 123 -15.77 18.79 33.56
N PHE A 124 -16.65 17.81 33.32
CA PHE A 124 -18.00 17.81 33.87
C PHE A 124 -18.03 17.70 35.40
N SER A 125 -17.27 16.77 35.98
CA SER A 125 -17.19 16.60 37.44
C SER A 125 -16.66 17.87 38.12
N THR A 126 -15.63 18.47 37.53
CA THR A 126 -15.03 19.73 38.00
C THR A 126 -16.03 20.88 37.93
N ALA A 127 -16.71 21.06 36.79
CA ALA A 127 -17.73 22.11 36.62
C ALA A 127 -18.87 21.97 37.64
N LEU A 128 -19.35 20.75 37.85
CA LEU A 128 -20.41 20.45 38.82
C LEU A 128 -19.95 20.72 40.26
N GLN A 129 -18.69 20.43 40.59
CA GLN A 129 -18.12 20.74 41.90
C GLN A 129 -18.04 22.26 42.11
N TRP A 130 -17.58 23.01 41.10
CA TRP A 130 -17.55 24.47 41.16
C TRP A 130 -18.94 25.08 41.36
N GLU A 131 -19.95 24.58 40.64
CA GLU A 131 -21.33 25.02 40.81
C GLU A 131 -21.86 24.76 42.23
N ARG A 132 -21.60 23.57 42.77
CA ARG A 132 -21.99 23.22 44.15
C ARG A 132 -21.31 24.11 45.19
N SER A 133 -20.03 24.40 45.02
CA SER A 133 -19.31 25.31 45.92
C SER A 133 -19.88 26.72 45.83
N ASN A 134 -20.07 27.25 44.62
CA ASN A 134 -20.61 28.59 44.41
C ASN A 134 -22.03 28.76 44.98
N THR A 135 -22.91 27.76 44.77
CA THR A 135 -24.27 27.78 45.32
C THR A 135 -24.30 27.68 46.84
N ASN A 136 -23.40 26.90 47.46
CA ASN A 136 -23.29 26.84 48.92
C ASN A 136 -22.75 28.15 49.51
N GLU A 137 -21.74 28.76 48.89
CA GLU A 137 -21.25 30.08 49.28
C GLU A 137 -22.35 31.12 49.22
N GLU A 138 -23.13 31.14 48.14
CA GLU A 138 -24.24 32.09 48.00
C GLU A 138 -25.34 31.85 49.04
N ARG A 139 -25.68 30.59 49.33
CA ARG A 139 -26.60 30.25 50.43
C ARG A 139 -26.09 30.74 51.78
N GLN A 140 -24.79 30.62 52.05
CA GLN A 140 -24.19 31.15 53.27
C GLN A 140 -24.24 32.67 53.32
N ARG A 141 -23.95 33.37 52.21
CA ARG A 141 -24.08 34.85 52.12
C ARG A 141 -25.51 35.30 52.40
N VAL A 142 -26.52 34.65 51.78
CA VAL A 142 -27.94 34.96 52.02
C VAL A 142 -28.32 34.67 53.48
N ALA A 143 -27.90 33.54 54.05
CA ALA A 143 -28.19 33.21 55.44
C ALA A 143 -27.59 34.23 56.42
N GLN A 144 -26.36 34.70 56.16
CA GLN A 144 -25.74 35.77 56.93
C GLN A 144 -26.50 37.09 56.80
N LEU A 145 -26.92 37.47 55.59
CA LEU A 145 -27.69 38.69 55.35
C LEU A 145 -29.06 38.64 56.07
N VAL A 146 -29.74 37.49 56.01
CA VAL A 146 -31.00 37.26 56.74
C VAL A 146 -30.77 37.36 58.24
N SER A 147 -29.70 36.76 58.77
CA SER A 147 -29.34 36.88 60.20
C SER A 147 -29.05 38.33 60.60
N SER A 148 -28.32 39.07 59.76
CA SER A 148 -27.93 40.47 59.98
C SER A 148 -29.09 41.47 59.85
N LYS A 149 -30.15 41.16 59.08
CA LYS A 149 -31.36 42.00 58.94
C LYS A 149 -32.41 41.80 60.04
N LYS A 150 -32.40 40.67 60.77
CA LYS A 150 -33.33 40.39 61.88
C LYS A 150 -33.38 41.49 62.97
N PRO A 151 -32.28 42.15 63.36
CA PRO A 151 -32.31 43.21 64.37
C PRO A 151 -33.03 44.47 63.89
N TRP A 152 -32.87 44.85 62.62
CA TRP A 152 -33.46 46.07 62.06
C TRP A 152 -34.98 46.00 61.85
N CYS A 153 -35.52 44.79 61.68
CA CYS A 153 -36.96 44.61 61.47
C CYS A 153 -37.76 44.75 62.77
N VAL A 154 -37.13 44.58 63.93
CA VAL A 154 -37.76 44.77 65.25
C VAL A 154 -37.88 46.27 65.59
N SER A 155 -36.95 47.09 65.11
CA SER A 155 -36.90 48.54 65.39
C SER A 155 -37.85 49.41 64.55
N LEU A 156 -38.62 48.81 63.63
CA LEU A 156 -39.55 49.51 62.71
C LEU A 156 -41.04 49.25 63.04
N GLN A 157 -41.32 48.55 64.14
CA GLN A 157 -42.68 48.20 64.58
C GLN A 157 -43.17 48.94 65.84
N ASP A 158 -42.35 49.85 66.40
CA ASP A 158 -42.72 50.83 67.42
C ASP A 158 -42.80 52.24 66.81
#